data_AF-A0A9X6AES0-F1
#
_entry.id   AF-A0A9X6AES0-F1
#
_cell.length_a   1.000
_cell.length_b   1.000
_cell.length_c   1.000
_cell.angle_alpha   90.00
_cell.angle_beta   90.00
_cell.angle_gamma   90.00
#
_symmetry.space_group_name_H-M   'P 1'
#
loop_
_entity.id
_entity.type
_entity.pdbx_description
1 polymer ?
#
loop_
_entity_poly.entity_id
_entity_poly.type
_entity_poly.pdbx_seq_one_letter_code
_entity_poly.pdbx_strand_id
1 'polypeptide(L)' 'EGAGQPLPDLVVADHGWAGCAGQLGIDSVGYADCNDPALFLAESEGTLQVTVPLDDHVTSPRFYDPLTAYLLTSAGLT' A
#
# COMPACT_ATOMS: atom_id res chain seq x y z
N GLU A 1 -2.55 -19.30 -12.47
CA GLU A 1 -1.40 -19.38 -13.38
C GLU A 1 -0.30 -18.47 -12.85
N GLY A 2 0.93 -18.97 -12.79
CA GLY A 2 2.13 -18.24 -12.44
C GLY A 2 3.30 -19.10 -12.89
N ALA A 3 4.20 -18.56 -13.71
CA ALA A 3 5.18 -19.32 -14.48
C ALA A 3 6.36 -19.89 -13.62
N GLY A 4 6.05 -20.59 -12.52
CA GLY A 4 7.04 -21.20 -11.63
C GLY A 4 7.93 -20.20 -10.88
N GLN A 5 7.58 -18.92 -10.87
CA GLN A 5 8.34 -17.86 -10.20
C GLN A 5 7.99 -17.83 -8.71
N PRO A 6 8.97 -17.53 -7.82
CA PRO A 6 8.69 -17.37 -6.40
C PRO A 6 7.71 -16.20 -6.16
N LEU A 7 6.96 -16.28 -5.06
CA LEU A 7 6.14 -15.17 -4.59
C LEU A 7 7.03 -13.98 -4.20
N PRO A 8 6.50 -12.74 -4.26
CA PRO A 8 7.24 -11.58 -3.77
C PRO A 8 7.45 -11.66 -2.26
N ASP A 9 8.60 -11.16 -1.79
CA ASP A 9 8.88 -11.03 -0.36
C ASP A 9 8.11 -9.86 0.28
N LEU A 10 7.72 -8.86 -0.51
CA LEU A 10 6.96 -7.68 -0.07
C LEU A 10 5.97 -7.26 -1.15
N VAL A 11 4.73 -6.97 -0.75
CA VAL A 11 3.71 -6.34 -1.60
C VAL A 11 3.46 -4.91 -1.13
N VAL A 12 3.54 -3.95 -2.06
CA VAL A 12 3.15 -2.55 -1.84
C VAL A 12 2.02 -2.23 -2.81
N ALA A 13 0.79 -2.12 -2.33
CA ALA A 13 -0.38 -2.05 -3.21
C ALA A 13 -1.62 -1.38 -2.58
N ASP A 14 -2.69 -1.26 -3.36
CA ASP A 14 -4.02 -0.83 -2.91
C ASP A 14 -4.69 -1.84 -1.95
N HIS A 15 -5.85 -1.47 -1.42
CA HIS A 15 -6.62 -2.30 -0.48
C HIS A 15 -6.96 -3.70 -1.00
N GLY A 16 -7.15 -3.89 -2.31
CA GLY A 16 -7.48 -5.19 -2.89
C GLY A 16 -6.28 -6.14 -2.88
N TRP A 17 -5.16 -5.68 -3.44
CA TRP A 17 -3.95 -6.49 -3.56
C TRP A 17 -3.20 -6.64 -2.24
N ALA A 18 -3.09 -5.57 -1.44
CA ALA A 18 -2.44 -5.63 -0.14
C ALA A 18 -3.23 -6.50 0.84
N GLY A 19 -4.57 -6.42 0.83
CA GLY A 19 -5.42 -7.28 1.65
C GLY A 19 -5.28 -8.76 1.28
N CYS A 20 -5.25 -9.08 -0.02
CA CYS A 20 -4.99 -10.44 -0.49
C CYS A 20 -3.61 -10.95 -0.06
N ALA A 21 -2.57 -10.14 -0.22
CA ALA A 21 -1.21 -10.49 0.17
C ALA A 21 -1.08 -10.75 1.69
N GLY A 22 -1.64 -9.87 2.52
CA GLY A 22 -1.65 -10.03 3.98
C GLY A 22 -2.38 -11.31 4.43
N GLN A 23 -3.51 -11.64 3.81
CA GLN A 23 -4.21 -12.91 4.08
C GLN A 23 -3.41 -14.16 3.71
N LEU A 24 -2.50 -14.06 2.73
CA LEU A 24 -1.58 -15.12 2.34
C LEU A 24 -0.30 -15.16 3.18
N GLY A 25 -0.17 -14.27 4.17
CA GLY A 25 1.02 -14.16 5.03
C GLY A 25 2.23 -13.57 4.32
N ILE A 26 2.03 -12.84 3.22
CA ILE A 26 3.08 -12.08 2.54
C ILE A 26 3.18 -10.72 3.21
N ASP A 27 4.40 -10.30 3.55
CA ASP A 27 4.64 -8.96 4.09
C ASP A 27 4.09 -7.91 3.14
N SER A 28 3.30 -7.00 3.68
CA SER A 28 2.50 -6.09 2.87
C SER A 28 2.41 -4.70 3.48
N VAL A 29 2.45 -3.70 2.60
CA VAL A 29 2.16 -2.29 2.89
C VAL A 29 1.02 -1.87 1.98
N GLY A 30 -0.02 -1.29 2.56
CA GLY A 30 -1.25 -0.95 1.85
C GLY A 30 -1.52 0.54 1.82
N TYR A 31 -2.01 1.08 0.70
CA TYR A 31 -2.63 2.40 0.65
C TYR A 31 -4.14 2.26 0.86
N ALA A 32 -4.74 3.09 1.72
CA ALA A 32 -6.17 3.04 1.99
C ALA A 32 -6.75 4.44 2.23
N ASP A 33 -7.88 4.72 1.57
CA ASP A 33 -8.74 5.85 1.89
C ASP A 33 -9.64 5.49 3.09
N CYS A 34 -10.26 6.49 3.72
CA CYS A 34 -11.08 6.37 4.92
C CYS A 34 -12.32 5.48 4.74
N ASN A 35 -12.74 5.23 3.50
CA ASN A 35 -13.80 4.29 3.15
C ASN A 35 -13.32 2.82 3.06
N ASP A 36 -12.01 2.56 3.16
CA ASP A 36 -11.40 1.22 3.12
C ASP A 36 -10.82 0.81 4.48
N PRO A 37 -11.65 0.59 5.53
CA PRO A 37 -11.18 0.36 6.89
C PRO A 37 -10.40 -0.96 7.07
N ALA A 38 -10.48 -1.87 6.10
CA ALA A 38 -9.93 -3.22 6.21
C ALA A 38 -8.41 -3.24 6.44
N LEU A 39 -7.64 -2.39 5.75
CA LEU A 39 -6.19 -2.37 5.92
C LEU A 39 -5.78 -1.81 7.29
N PHE A 40 -6.49 -0.79 7.79
CA PHE A 40 -6.25 -0.26 9.13
C PHE A 40 -6.47 -1.31 10.23
N LEU A 41 -7.51 -2.14 10.07
CA LEU A 41 -7.73 -3.29 10.94
C LEU A 41 -6.61 -4.32 10.79
N ALA A 42 -6.22 -4.63 9.55
CA ALA A 42 -5.16 -5.59 9.27
C ALA A 42 -3.82 -5.17 9.91
N GLU A 43 -3.46 -3.89 9.86
CA GLU A 43 -2.30 -3.34 10.58
C GLU A 43 -2.43 -3.52 12.09
N SER A 44 -3.59 -3.17 12.66
CA SER A 44 -3.82 -3.32 14.11
C SER A 44 -3.78 -4.77 14.60
N GLU A 45 -4.12 -5.72 13.73
CA GLU A 45 -4.10 -7.16 13.98
C GLU A 45 -2.74 -7.80 13.64
N GLY A 46 -1.81 -7.04 13.04
CA GLY A 46 -0.50 -7.51 12.63
C GLY A 46 -0.50 -8.43 11.40
N THR A 47 -1.57 -8.41 10.61
CA THR A 47 -1.66 -9.16 9.33
C THR A 47 -1.17 -8.36 8.13
N LEU A 48 -0.91 -7.05 8.33
CA LEU A 48 -0.32 -6.12 7.38
C LEU A 48 0.69 -5.24 8.14
N GLN A 49 1.82 -4.89 7.50
CA GLN A 49 2.92 -4.21 8.19
C GLN A 49 2.59 -2.73 8.47
N VAL A 50 2.09 -2.02 7.46
CA VAL A 50 1.77 -0.58 7.54
C VAL A 50 0.63 -0.24 6.59
N THR A 51 -0.38 0.46 7.08
CA THR A 51 -1.37 1.14 6.25
C THR A 51 -0.95 2.60 6.08
N VAL A 52 -0.86 3.05 4.83
CA VAL A 52 -0.62 4.45 4.49
C VAL A 52 -1.98 5.10 4.19
N PRO A 53 -2.49 5.99 5.05
CA PRO A 53 -3.72 6.71 4.78
C PRO A 53 -3.51 7.63 3.57
N LEU A 54 -4.35 7.48 2.54
CA LEU A 54 -4.24 8.24 1.31
C LEU A 54 -5.61 8.35 0.65
N ASP A 55 -5.99 9.54 0.17
CA ASP A 55 -7.09 9.68 -0.79
C ASP A 55 -6.63 9.05 -2.10
N ASP A 56 -7.06 7.82 -2.37
CA ASP A 56 -6.63 7.02 -3.51
C ASP A 56 -7.54 7.20 -4.75
N HIS A 57 -8.58 8.04 -4.64
CA HIS A 57 -9.58 8.28 -5.68
C HIS A 57 -9.62 9.74 -6.18
N VAL A 58 -8.46 10.41 -6.19
CA VAL A 58 -8.37 11.76 -6.76
C VAL A 58 -8.57 11.77 -8.28
N THR A 59 -9.33 12.74 -8.78
CA THR A 59 -9.67 12.85 -10.22
C THR A 59 -8.50 13.20 -11.13
N SER A 60 -7.48 13.90 -10.61
CA SER A 60 -6.27 14.24 -11.34
C SER A 60 -5.03 13.74 -10.59
N PRO A 61 -4.14 12.97 -11.22
CA PRO A 61 -2.89 12.51 -10.60
C PRO A 61 -1.99 13.65 -10.10
N ARG A 62 -2.13 14.86 -10.67
CA ARG A 62 -1.36 16.04 -10.24
C ARG A 62 -1.61 16.44 -8.78
N PHE A 63 -2.71 16.01 -8.19
CA PHE A 63 -2.95 16.23 -6.77
C PHE A 63 -1.98 15.46 -5.86
N TYR A 64 -1.28 14.45 -6.39
CA TYR A 64 -0.18 13.78 -5.69
C TYR A 64 1.18 14.47 -5.85
N ASP A 65 1.30 15.57 -6.61
CA ASP A 65 2.57 16.26 -6.82
C ASP A 65 3.23 16.68 -5.48
N PRO A 66 2.49 17.27 -4.49
CA PRO A 66 3.07 17.61 -3.19
C PRO A 66 3.53 16.38 -2.39
N LEU A 67 2.76 15.29 -2.42
CA LEU A 67 3.11 14.03 -1.76
C LEU A 67 4.38 13.43 -2.39
N THR A 68 4.44 13.40 -3.72
CA THR A 68 5.58 12.88 -4.47
C THR A 68 6.84 13.68 -4.15
N ALA A 69 6.75 15.01 -4.15
CA ALA A 69 7.88 15.88 -3.79
C ALA A 69 8.36 15.63 -2.35
N TYR A 70 7.44 15.49 -1.40
CA TYR A 70 7.77 15.17 -0.02
C TYR A 70 8.46 13.81 0.12
N LEU A 71 7.97 12.77 -0.54
CA LEU A 71 8.54 11.42 -0.49
C LEU A 71 9.94 11.38 -1.09
N LEU A 72 10.15 12.00 -2.25
CA LEU A 72 11.48 12.07 -2.88
C LEU A 72 12.49 12.84 -2.02
N THR A 73 12.07 13.95 -1.41
CA THR A 73 12.91 14.74 -0.50
C THR A 73 13.27 13.92 0.74
N SER A 74 12.28 13.25 1.34
CA SER A 74 12.48 12.43 2.53
C SER A 74 13.37 11.20 2.27
N ALA A 75 13.35 10.69 1.04
CA ALA A 75 14.21 9.60 0.59
C ALA A 75 15.62 10.06 0.14
N GLY A 76 15.90 11.37 0.12
CA GLY A 76 17.17 11.91 -0.38
C GLY A 76 17.38 11.71 -1.88
N LEU A 77 16.30 11.65 -2.66
CA LEU A 77 16.29 11.42 -4.11
C LEU A 77 16.09 12.71 -4.93
N THR A 78 16.02 13.86 -4.27
CA THR A 78 15.90 15.21 -4.85
C THR A 78 16.76 16.21 -4.10
#